data_AF-A0ABD5UYT3-F1
#
_entry.id   AF-A0ABD5UYT3-F1
#
_cell.length_a   1.000
_cell.length_b   1.000
_cell.length_c   1.000
_cell.angle_alpha   90.00
_cell.angle_beta   90.00
_cell.angle_gamma   90.00
#
_symmetry.space_group_name_H-M   'P 1'
#
loop_
_entity.id
_entity.type
_entity.pdbx_description
1 polymer ?
#
loop_
_entity_poly.entity_id
_entity_poly.type
_entity_poly.pdbx_seq_one_letter_code
_entity_poly.pdbx_strand_id
1 'polypeptide(L)'
;MSQCFLLGAGASAGCKNSNSATPPMGDWLFADGWKSGLLKKDEFTELLEEVEKEVGSRRGIGDSRLNSEVFLENLDQNFRQEVENGNNRESNRLQKALSESYYYFYELFRQYVSQYTPGDDNYTSLATHILESDQEARVISLNYDTMFEKAIKHEQSDYHYGGLGRRFYRGPKHKARSISISKVHGSIN
;
A
#
# COMPACT_ATOMS: atom_id res chain seq x y z
N MET A 1 9.03 -29.90 -5.81
CA MET A 1 8.08 -28.99 -6.47
C MET A 1 8.32 -27.60 -5.89
N SER A 2 8.18 -26.54 -6.69
CA SER A 2 8.27 -25.17 -6.18
C SER A 2 6.96 -24.79 -5.48
N GLN A 3 7.06 -23.95 -4.45
CA GLN A 3 5.91 -23.38 -3.75
C GLN A 3 5.62 -21.97 -4.25
N CYS A 4 4.34 -21.62 -4.33
CA CYS A 4 3.90 -20.27 -4.66
C CYS A 4 2.98 -19.76 -3.55
N PHE A 5 3.36 -18.66 -2.92
CA PHE A 5 2.58 -18.00 -1.88
C PHE A 5 1.88 -16.77 -2.48
N LEU A 6 0.63 -16.57 -2.10
CA LEU A 6 -0.11 -15.36 -2.40
C LEU A 6 -0.15 -14.49 -1.14
N LEU A 7 0.45 -13.30 -1.23
CA LEU A 7 0.48 -12.33 -0.15
C LEU A 7 -0.55 -11.24 -0.47
N GLY A 8 -1.72 -11.36 0.16
CA GLY A 8 -2.85 -10.46 -0.04
C GLY A 8 -2.74 -9.13 0.74
N ALA A 9 -3.59 -8.18 0.33
CA ALA A 9 -3.85 -6.95 1.05
C ALA A 9 -4.28 -7.26 2.49
N GLY A 10 -3.61 -6.66 3.48
CA GLY A 10 -3.91 -6.86 4.89
C GLY A 10 -3.23 -8.07 5.55
N ALA A 11 -2.23 -8.70 4.91
CA ALA A 11 -1.38 -9.70 5.57
C ALA A 11 -0.77 -9.19 6.90
N SER A 12 -0.50 -7.88 6.98
CA SER A 12 -0.10 -7.16 8.19
C SER A 12 -1.13 -7.14 9.32
N ALA A 13 -2.43 -7.26 9.02
CA ALA A 13 -3.51 -7.15 10.02
C ALA A 13 -3.78 -8.45 10.79
N GLY A 14 -3.23 -9.58 10.36
CA GLY A 14 -3.55 -10.91 10.90
C GLY A 14 -2.84 -11.31 12.21
N CYS A 15 -1.81 -10.58 12.67
CA CYS A 15 -1.07 -10.90 13.90
C CYS A 15 -0.89 -9.66 14.78
N LYS A 16 -1.80 -9.45 15.75
CA LYS A 16 -1.79 -8.34 16.71
C LYS A 16 -0.86 -8.56 17.92
N ASN A 17 0.34 -9.12 17.72
CA ASN A 17 1.27 -9.36 18.83
C ASN A 17 2.45 -8.38 18.88
N SER A 18 2.61 -7.50 17.88
CA SER A 18 3.71 -6.54 17.86
C SER A 18 3.21 -5.09 17.96
N ASN A 19 4.00 -4.24 18.64
CA ASN A 19 3.89 -2.78 18.63
C ASN A 19 4.17 -2.16 17.24
N SER A 20 4.02 -2.93 16.16
CA SER A 20 4.42 -2.54 14.82
C SER A 20 3.30 -1.75 14.13
N ALA A 21 3.70 -0.76 13.32
CA ALA A 21 2.78 0.04 12.55
C ALA A 21 2.10 -0.84 11.49
N THR A 22 0.79 -1.06 11.63
CA THR A 22 -0.01 -1.82 10.68
C THR A 22 -0.62 -0.84 9.67
N PRO A 23 -0.39 -1.01 8.35
CA PRO A 23 -1.07 -0.21 7.34
C PRO A 23 -2.58 -0.25 7.52
N PRO A 24 -3.29 0.86 7.25
CA PRO A 24 -4.73 0.90 7.39
C PRO A 24 -5.38 -0.01 6.36
N MET A 25 -6.54 -0.56 6.73
CA MET A 25 -7.43 -1.18 5.75
C MET A 25 -8.03 -0.08 4.86
N GLY A 26 -8.40 -0.42 3.61
CA GLY A 26 -8.96 0.55 2.65
C GLY A 26 -10.13 1.37 3.22
N ASP A 27 -10.97 0.76 4.06
CA ASP A 27 -12.11 1.43 4.69
C ASP A 27 -11.73 2.46 5.79
N TRP A 28 -10.53 2.36 6.34
CA TRP A 28 -10.04 3.22 7.44
C TRP A 28 -8.94 4.18 6.99
N LEU A 29 -8.57 4.11 5.71
CA LEU A 29 -7.41 4.77 5.17
C LEU A 29 -7.43 6.29 5.45
N PHE A 30 -8.55 6.98 5.21
CA PHE A 30 -8.66 8.42 5.46
C PHE A 30 -8.78 8.77 6.96
N ALA A 31 -9.50 7.94 7.72
CA ALA A 31 -9.65 8.12 9.16
C ALA A 31 -8.31 8.01 9.90
N ASP A 32 -7.48 7.04 9.53
CA ASP A 32 -6.16 6.81 10.12
C ASP A 32 -5.16 7.89 9.70
N GLY A 33 -5.22 8.37 8.45
CA GLY A 33 -4.44 9.53 8.01
C GLY A 33 -4.80 10.81 8.77
N TRP A 34 -6.10 11.04 8.99
CA TRP A 34 -6.57 12.17 9.78
C TRP A 34 -6.08 12.08 11.23
N LYS A 35 -6.25 10.92 11.88
CA LYS A 35 -5.84 10.68 13.27
C LYS A 35 -4.33 10.76 13.48
N SER A 36 -3.55 10.32 12.50
CA SER A 36 -2.08 10.40 12.52
C SER A 36 -1.54 11.80 12.18
N GLY A 37 -2.40 12.71 11.71
CA GLY A 37 -2.00 14.05 11.26
C GLY A 37 -1.26 14.05 9.92
N LEU A 38 -1.33 12.94 9.15
CA LEU A 38 -0.78 12.88 7.80
C LEU A 38 -1.71 13.54 6.78
N LEU A 39 -3.02 13.34 6.92
CA LEU A 39 -4.02 13.96 6.05
C LEU A 39 -4.32 15.38 6.57
N LYS A 40 -3.52 16.36 6.15
CA LYS A 40 -3.64 17.76 6.57
C LYS A 40 -4.30 18.64 5.51
N LYS A 41 -5.07 19.63 5.98
CA LYS A 41 -5.85 20.54 5.13
C LYS A 41 -5.01 21.45 4.24
N ASP A 42 -3.83 21.84 4.70
CA ASP A 42 -2.89 22.69 3.97
C ASP A 42 -2.14 21.93 2.86
N GLU A 43 -2.01 20.60 2.98
CA GLU A 43 -1.29 19.76 2.01
C GLU A 43 -2.25 19.03 1.04
N PHE A 44 -3.48 18.73 1.47
CA PHE A 44 -4.44 17.90 0.73
C PHE A 44 -5.82 18.58 0.63
N THR A 45 -5.86 19.85 0.24
CA THR A 45 -7.08 20.66 0.28
C THR A 45 -8.20 20.06 -0.58
N GLU A 46 -7.90 19.73 -1.84
CA GLU A 46 -8.90 19.31 -2.82
C GLU A 46 -9.38 17.89 -2.52
N LEU A 47 -8.47 17.02 -2.07
CA LEU A 47 -8.80 15.69 -1.56
C LEU A 47 -9.71 15.78 -0.33
N LEU A 48 -9.38 16.63 0.64
CA LEU A 48 -10.17 16.72 1.87
C LEU A 48 -11.57 17.23 1.60
N GLU A 49 -11.75 18.17 0.67
CA GLU A 49 -13.10 18.60 0.26
C GLU A 49 -13.93 17.42 -0.28
N GLU A 50 -13.34 16.53 -1.08
CA GLU A 50 -14.06 15.36 -1.61
C GLU A 50 -14.34 14.32 -0.54
N VAL A 51 -13.39 14.07 0.36
CA VAL A 51 -13.61 13.17 1.50
C VAL A 51 -14.70 13.71 2.42
N GLU A 52 -14.72 15.02 2.70
CA GLU A 52 -15.76 15.66 3.52
C GLU A 52 -17.15 15.55 2.87
N LYS A 53 -17.24 15.70 1.54
CA LYS A 53 -18.50 15.51 0.80
C LYS A 53 -19.03 14.08 0.93
N GLU A 54 -18.16 13.09 0.76
CA GLU A 54 -18.55 11.67 0.78
C GLU A 54 -18.90 11.18 2.20
N VAL A 55 -18.13 11.60 3.20
CA VAL A 55 -18.33 11.23 4.61
C VAL A 55 -19.57 11.91 5.22
N GLY A 56 -19.88 13.12 4.74
CA GLY A 56 -20.95 13.95 5.25
C GLY A 56 -20.64 14.59 6.61
N SER A 57 -21.23 15.75 6.85
CA SER A 57 -20.94 16.64 7.98
C SER A 57 -21.23 16.08 9.39
N ARG A 58 -21.89 14.91 9.50
CA ARG A 58 -22.33 14.35 10.80
C ARG A 58 -21.33 13.38 11.45
N ARG A 59 -20.41 12.78 10.70
CA ARG A 59 -19.52 11.73 11.23
C ARG A 59 -18.07 12.16 11.43
N GLY A 60 -17.61 13.22 10.76
CA GLY A 60 -16.21 13.62 10.80
C GLY A 60 -15.29 12.56 10.18
N ILE A 61 -14.17 12.98 9.58
CA ILE A 61 -13.30 12.06 8.84
C ILE A 61 -12.72 10.98 9.76
N GLY A 62 -12.30 11.37 10.96
CA GLY A 62 -11.65 10.48 11.93
C GLY A 62 -12.47 9.25 12.35
N ASP A 63 -13.79 9.30 12.26
CA ASP A 63 -14.68 8.19 12.65
C ASP A 63 -15.45 7.60 11.46
N SER A 64 -15.08 7.99 10.25
CA SER A 64 -15.70 7.50 9.03
C SER A 64 -15.05 6.21 8.54
N ARG A 65 -15.92 5.27 8.11
CA ARG A 65 -15.51 4.14 7.30
C ARG A 65 -15.80 4.50 5.85
N LEU A 66 -14.77 4.88 5.12
CA LEU A 66 -14.85 5.25 3.72
C LEU A 66 -14.02 4.27 2.92
N ASN A 67 -14.68 3.45 2.10
CA ASN A 67 -13.99 2.50 1.24
C ASN A 67 -13.18 3.29 0.19
N SER A 68 -11.85 3.23 0.31
CA SER A 68 -10.94 4.01 -0.55
C SER A 68 -11.07 3.65 -2.04
N GLU A 69 -11.36 2.40 -2.38
CA GLU A 69 -11.49 1.99 -3.79
C GLU A 69 -12.75 2.58 -4.42
N VAL A 70 -13.89 2.46 -3.74
CA VAL A 70 -15.16 3.06 -4.19
C VAL A 70 -15.06 4.58 -4.26
N PHE A 71 -14.42 5.21 -3.26
CA PHE A 71 -14.18 6.66 -3.27
C PHE A 71 -13.39 7.10 -4.51
N LEU A 72 -12.29 6.42 -4.82
CA LEU A 72 -11.46 6.75 -6.00
C LEU A 72 -12.19 6.51 -7.31
N GLU A 73 -12.98 5.44 -7.39
CA GLU A 73 -13.78 5.14 -8.56
C GLU A 73 -14.82 6.25 -8.80
N ASN A 74 -15.55 6.66 -7.75
CA ASN A 74 -16.50 7.77 -7.81
C ASN A 74 -15.80 9.08 -8.22
N LEU A 75 -14.61 9.34 -7.67
CA LEU A 75 -13.84 10.54 -7.95
C LEU A 75 -13.36 10.57 -9.42
N ASP A 76 -12.88 9.45 -9.97
CA ASP A 76 -12.49 9.32 -11.38
C ASP A 76 -13.69 9.45 -12.32
N GLN A 77 -14.83 8.84 -11.97
CA GLN A 77 -16.07 8.95 -12.75
C GLN A 77 -16.55 10.40 -12.81
N ASN A 78 -16.59 11.10 -11.67
CA ASN A 78 -16.95 12.51 -11.61
C ASN A 78 -15.99 13.39 -12.42
N PHE A 79 -14.68 13.12 -12.34
CA PHE A 79 -13.69 13.83 -13.14
C PHE A 79 -13.97 13.69 -14.64
N ARG A 80 -14.18 12.45 -15.13
CA ARG A 80 -14.47 12.19 -16.55
C ARG A 80 -15.76 12.87 -16.99
N GLN A 81 -16.80 12.82 -16.17
CA GLN A 81 -18.06 13.49 -16.46
C GLN A 81 -17.90 15.01 -16.61
N GLU A 82 -17.15 15.65 -15.72
CA GLU A 82 -16.92 17.09 -15.80
C GLU A 82 -16.02 17.50 -16.97
N VAL A 83 -15.10 16.63 -17.39
CA VAL A 83 -14.34 16.79 -18.64
C VAL A 83 -15.28 16.73 -19.85
N GLU A 84 -16.18 15.75 -19.91
CA GLU A 84 -17.16 15.62 -21.00
C GLU A 84 -18.14 16.80 -21.06
N ASN A 85 -18.55 17.31 -19.90
CA ASN A 85 -19.42 18.49 -19.78
C ASN A 85 -18.70 19.81 -20.14
N GLY A 86 -17.38 19.80 -20.35
CA GLY A 86 -16.59 21.00 -20.62
C GLY A 86 -16.44 21.94 -19.41
N ASN A 87 -16.71 21.46 -18.20
CA ASN A 87 -16.57 22.25 -16.98
C ASN A 87 -15.12 22.24 -16.49
N ASN A 88 -14.28 23.02 -17.18
CA ASN A 88 -12.84 23.08 -16.95
C ASN A 88 -12.45 23.42 -15.49
N ARG A 89 -13.28 24.20 -14.78
CA ARG A 89 -12.98 24.56 -13.40
C ARG A 89 -13.11 23.34 -12.48
N GLU A 90 -14.21 22.62 -12.62
CA GLU A 90 -14.49 21.47 -11.75
C GLU A 90 -13.62 20.27 -12.12
N SER A 91 -13.42 20.01 -13.42
CA SER A 91 -12.51 18.94 -13.85
C SER A 91 -11.07 19.15 -13.35
N ASN A 92 -10.56 20.39 -13.39
CA ASN A 92 -9.25 20.70 -12.80
C ASN A 92 -9.18 20.46 -11.29
N ARG A 93 -10.27 20.78 -10.56
CA ARG A 93 -10.35 20.56 -9.11
C ARG A 93 -10.35 19.07 -8.78
N LEU A 94 -11.16 18.28 -9.50
CA LEU A 94 -11.22 16.82 -9.35
C LEU A 94 -9.91 16.14 -9.76
N GLN A 95 -9.23 16.63 -10.80
CA GLN A 95 -7.90 16.14 -11.19
C GLN A 95 -6.86 16.36 -10.07
N LYS A 96 -6.91 17.50 -9.37
CA LYS A 96 -6.06 17.75 -8.21
C LYS A 96 -6.40 16.78 -7.08
N ALA A 97 -7.69 16.60 -6.75
CA ALA A 97 -8.12 15.66 -5.71
C ALA A 97 -7.64 14.22 -6.01
N LEU A 98 -7.71 13.77 -7.27
CA LEU A 98 -7.16 12.48 -7.70
C LEU A 98 -5.64 12.42 -7.47
N SER A 99 -4.92 13.44 -7.90
CA SER A 99 -3.46 13.51 -7.77
C SER A 99 -3.04 13.51 -6.29
N GLU A 100 -3.73 14.30 -5.47
CA GLU A 100 -3.56 14.35 -4.02
C GLU A 100 -3.88 13.00 -3.36
N SER A 101 -4.90 12.26 -3.84
CA SER A 101 -5.21 10.92 -3.36
C SER A 101 -4.02 9.96 -3.53
N TYR A 102 -3.45 9.92 -4.74
CA TYR A 102 -2.30 9.05 -5.02
C TYR A 102 -1.07 9.45 -4.20
N TYR A 103 -0.80 10.76 -4.08
CA TYR A 103 0.30 11.25 -3.28
C TYR A 103 0.11 10.95 -1.78
N TYR A 104 -1.11 11.11 -1.27
CA TYR A 104 -1.47 10.76 0.09
C TYR A 104 -1.26 9.27 0.37
N PHE A 105 -1.70 8.37 -0.52
CA PHE A 105 -1.48 6.94 -0.34
C PHE A 105 0.00 6.58 -0.36
N TYR A 106 0.77 7.21 -1.25
CA TYR A 106 2.21 7.06 -1.28
C TYR A 106 2.84 7.44 0.05
N GLU A 107 2.55 8.63 0.58
CA GLU A 107 3.09 9.11 1.86
C GLU A 107 2.66 8.25 3.04
N LEU A 108 1.41 7.79 3.04
CA LEU A 108 0.87 6.90 4.06
C LEU A 108 1.64 5.59 4.08
N PHE A 109 1.73 4.90 2.93
CA PHE A 109 2.47 3.63 2.85
C PHE A 109 3.96 3.82 3.15
N ARG A 110 4.58 4.92 2.70
CA ARG A 110 5.97 5.26 3.01
C ARG A 110 6.18 5.42 4.51
N GLN A 111 5.28 6.11 5.21
CA GLN A 111 5.34 6.28 6.66
C GLN A 111 5.20 4.92 7.36
N TYR A 112 4.20 4.11 7.02
CA TYR A 112 4.03 2.79 7.63
C TYR A 112 5.23 1.88 7.40
N VAL A 113 5.76 1.85 6.18
CA VAL A 113 6.99 1.11 5.89
C VAL A 113 8.15 1.64 6.74
N SER A 114 8.31 2.95 6.91
CA SER A 114 9.40 3.50 7.71
C SER A 114 9.33 3.10 9.18
N GLN A 115 8.12 2.99 9.74
CA GLN A 115 7.85 2.62 11.13
C GLN A 115 7.82 1.11 11.35
N TYR A 116 7.67 0.33 10.28
CA TYR A 116 7.67 -1.12 10.34
C TYR A 116 9.03 -1.66 10.82
N THR A 117 8.98 -2.33 11.96
CA THR A 117 10.09 -3.07 12.55
C THR A 117 9.70 -4.54 12.56
N PRO A 118 10.38 -5.41 11.78
CA PRO A 118 10.12 -6.85 11.79
C PRO A 118 10.22 -7.44 13.21
N GLY A 119 9.38 -8.42 13.50
CA GLY A 119 9.29 -9.10 14.79
C GLY A 119 8.36 -10.31 14.69
N ASP A 120 7.63 -10.63 15.76
CA ASP A 120 6.66 -11.75 15.74
C ASP A 120 5.38 -11.37 14.98
N ASP A 121 5.48 -11.30 13.64
CA ASP A 121 4.39 -10.97 12.73
C ASP A 121 4.26 -11.97 11.55
N ASN A 122 3.22 -11.79 10.74
CA ASN A 122 2.93 -12.67 9.60
C ASN A 122 3.98 -12.60 8.50
N TYR A 123 4.60 -11.44 8.28
CA TYR A 123 5.61 -11.28 7.24
C TYR A 123 6.89 -12.03 7.63
N THR A 124 7.29 -11.94 8.88
CA THR A 124 8.44 -12.62 9.45
C THR A 124 8.18 -14.12 9.52
N SER A 125 7.00 -14.54 10.01
CA SER A 125 6.59 -15.95 10.02
C SER A 125 6.60 -16.58 8.62
N LEU A 126 6.10 -15.86 7.62
CA LEU A 126 6.12 -16.32 6.23
C LEU A 126 7.56 -16.39 5.68
N ALA A 127 8.39 -15.38 5.97
CA ALA A 127 9.80 -15.38 5.57
C ALA A 127 10.54 -16.57 6.19
N THR A 128 10.43 -16.78 7.50
CA THR A 128 11.01 -17.92 8.21
C THR A 128 10.53 -19.24 7.62
N HIS A 129 9.21 -19.41 7.43
CA HIS A 129 8.64 -20.63 6.85
C HIS A 129 9.22 -20.94 5.46
N ILE A 130 9.36 -19.92 4.60
CA ILE A 130 9.96 -20.08 3.27
C ILE A 130 11.43 -20.49 3.38
N LEU A 131 12.18 -19.90 4.31
CA LEU A 131 13.62 -20.14 4.47
C LEU A 131 13.96 -21.49 5.09
N GLU A 132 13.09 -21.98 5.97
CA GLU A 132 13.17 -23.33 6.56
C GLU A 132 12.72 -24.41 5.56
N SER A 133 11.93 -24.05 4.55
CA SER A 133 11.55 -24.96 3.48
C SER A 133 12.75 -25.28 2.58
N ASP A 134 12.95 -26.56 2.28
CA ASP A 134 13.93 -27.01 1.26
C ASP A 134 13.43 -26.79 -0.18
N GLN A 135 12.28 -26.14 -0.37
CA GLN A 135 11.67 -25.91 -1.67
C GLN A 135 11.93 -24.49 -2.17
N GLU A 136 12.11 -24.32 -3.48
CA GLU A 136 12.12 -23.00 -4.10
C GLU A 136 10.73 -22.36 -3.91
N ALA A 137 10.69 -21.20 -3.24
CA ALA A 137 9.47 -20.45 -3.02
C ALA A 137 9.41 -19.18 -3.88
N ARG A 138 8.21 -18.87 -4.35
CA ARG A 138 7.87 -17.62 -5.03
C ARG A 138 6.71 -16.96 -4.32
N VAL A 139 6.72 -15.64 -4.26
CA VAL A 139 5.69 -14.84 -3.61
C VAL A 139 5.07 -13.92 -4.63
N ILE A 140 3.76 -14.00 -4.81
CA ILE A 140 2.98 -13.01 -5.56
C ILE A 140 2.39 -12.07 -4.51
N SER A 141 2.79 -10.79 -4.54
CA SER A 141 2.34 -9.78 -3.59
C SER A 141 1.36 -8.83 -4.26
N LEU A 142 0.22 -8.64 -3.60
CA LEU A 142 -0.80 -7.65 -3.94
C LEU A 142 -0.56 -6.31 -3.17
N ASN A 143 0.47 -6.25 -2.34
CA ASN A 143 0.77 -5.08 -1.51
C ASN A 143 1.74 -4.14 -2.23
N TYR A 144 1.46 -2.84 -2.16
CA TYR A 144 2.34 -1.78 -2.65
C TYR A 144 3.56 -1.55 -1.74
N ASP A 145 3.40 -1.81 -0.43
CA ASP A 145 4.44 -1.60 0.59
C ASP A 145 5.65 -2.53 0.42
N THR A 146 6.68 -2.33 1.25
CA THR A 146 7.90 -3.18 1.28
C THR A 146 8.15 -3.85 2.63
N MET A 147 7.08 -4.10 3.39
CA MET A 147 7.19 -4.70 4.72
C MET A 147 7.71 -6.14 4.64
N PHE A 148 7.20 -6.94 3.70
CA PHE A 148 7.68 -8.31 3.52
C PHE A 148 9.17 -8.35 3.13
N GLU A 149 9.61 -7.45 2.26
CA GLU A 149 11.02 -7.29 1.90
C GLU A 149 11.91 -6.97 3.12
N LYS A 150 11.42 -6.14 4.03
CA LYS A 150 12.11 -5.86 5.30
C LYS A 150 12.15 -7.10 6.21
N ALA A 151 11.07 -7.87 6.28
CA ALA A 151 11.02 -9.12 7.04
C ALA A 151 12.02 -10.16 6.51
N ILE A 152 12.13 -10.32 5.18
CA ILE A 152 13.12 -11.22 4.56
C ILE A 152 14.56 -10.83 4.93
N LYS A 153 14.86 -9.53 4.90
CA LYS A 153 16.17 -9.00 5.29
C LYS A 153 16.45 -9.21 6.78
N HIS A 154 15.43 -9.08 7.63
CA HIS A 154 15.54 -9.35 9.07
C HIS A 154 15.92 -10.81 9.33
N GLU A 155 15.32 -11.75 8.61
CA GLU A 155 15.66 -13.19 8.64
C GLU A 155 17.00 -13.52 7.92
N GLN A 156 17.87 -12.52 7.74
CA GLN A 156 19.19 -12.62 7.12
C GLN A 156 19.21 -13.19 5.70
N SER A 157 18.07 -13.20 5.02
CA SER A 157 17.94 -13.67 3.65
C SER A 157 17.92 -12.50 2.65
N ASP A 158 17.74 -12.84 1.39
CA ASP A 158 17.74 -11.92 0.27
C ASP A 158 16.47 -12.13 -0.57
N TYR A 159 16.06 -11.13 -1.33
CA TYR A 159 14.92 -11.21 -2.23
C TYR A 159 15.23 -10.57 -3.58
N HIS A 160 14.48 -10.97 -4.60
CA HIS A 160 14.57 -10.38 -5.93
C HIS A 160 13.18 -10.22 -6.53
N TYR A 161 12.98 -9.14 -7.30
CA TYR A 161 11.72 -8.94 -8.01
C TYR A 161 11.66 -9.83 -9.27
N GLY A 162 10.68 -10.73 -9.31
CA GLY A 162 10.39 -11.59 -10.46
C GLY A 162 9.74 -10.79 -11.59
N GLY A 163 10.04 -11.14 -12.85
CA GLY A 163 9.40 -10.54 -14.03
C GLY A 163 10.28 -9.61 -14.87
N LEU A 164 11.40 -9.10 -14.32
CA LEU A 164 12.45 -8.51 -15.14
C LEU A 164 13.35 -9.64 -15.65
N GLY A 165 13.33 -9.90 -16.95
CA GLY A 165 14.24 -10.87 -17.55
C GLY A 165 15.68 -10.63 -17.07
N ARG A 166 16.42 -11.70 -16.71
CA ARG A 166 17.80 -11.64 -16.18
C ARG A 166 18.77 -10.76 -17.00
N ARG A 167 18.40 -10.38 -18.23
CA ARG A 167 19.13 -9.45 -19.10
C ARG A 167 19.07 -7.97 -18.67
N PHE A 168 18.11 -7.56 -17.85
CA PHE A 168 17.93 -6.14 -17.47
C PHE A 168 18.16 -5.85 -15.98
N TYR A 169 18.25 -6.88 -15.13
CA TYR A 169 18.56 -6.68 -13.72
C TYR A 169 20.05 -6.40 -13.50
N ARG A 170 20.40 -5.15 -13.20
CA ARG A 170 21.74 -4.70 -12.79
C ARG A 170 21.86 -4.51 -11.26
N GLY A 171 21.18 -5.35 -10.48
CA GLY A 171 21.31 -5.32 -9.02
C GLY A 171 22.42 -6.22 -8.48
N PRO A 172 22.66 -6.21 -7.15
CA PRO A 172 23.63 -7.06 -6.50
C PRO A 172 23.40 -8.55 -6.81
N LYS A 173 24.48 -9.35 -6.81
CA LYS A 173 24.36 -10.81 -6.90
C LYS A 173 23.57 -11.31 -5.68
N HIS A 174 22.42 -11.92 -5.94
CA HIS A 174 21.59 -12.44 -4.87
C HIS A 174 22.21 -13.68 -4.21
N LYS A 175 21.92 -13.87 -2.91
CA LYS A 175 22.30 -15.10 -2.20
C LYS A 175 21.63 -16.32 -2.85
N ALA A 176 22.25 -17.49 -2.74
CA ALA A 176 21.73 -18.74 -3.34
C ALA A 176 20.31 -19.12 -2.88
N ARG A 177 19.87 -18.66 -1.71
CA ARG A 177 18.53 -18.87 -1.14
C ARG A 177 17.69 -17.58 -1.11
N SER A 178 17.66 -16.82 -2.21
CA SER A 178 16.84 -15.61 -2.30
C SER A 178 15.38 -15.91 -2.63
N ILE A 179 14.45 -15.16 -2.04
CA ILE A 179 13.01 -15.28 -2.27
C ILE A 179 12.60 -14.46 -3.50
N SER A 180 11.88 -15.07 -4.44
CA SER A 180 11.35 -14.37 -5.62
C SER A 180 10.03 -13.69 -5.29
N ILE A 181 9.92 -12.38 -5.55
CA ILE A 181 8.70 -11.60 -5.28
C ILE A 181 8.17 -10.96 -6.56
N SER A 182 6.92 -11.20 -6.92
CA SER A 182 6.22 -10.51 -8.00
C SER A 182 5.18 -9.56 -7.42
N LYS A 183 5.39 -8.24 -7.58
CA LYS A 183 4.44 -7.20 -7.15
C LYS A 183 3.46 -6.91 -8.28
N VAL A 184 2.23 -7.38 -8.16
CA VAL A 184 1.25 -7.33 -9.27
C VAL A 184 0.82 -5.89 -9.59
N HIS A 185 0.72 -5.05 -8.57
CA HIS A 185 0.24 -3.67 -8.71
C HIS A 185 1.36 -2.61 -8.69
N GLY A 186 2.62 -3.03 -8.68
CA GLY A 186 3.78 -2.15 -8.49
C GLY A 186 4.25 -2.08 -7.04
N SER A 187 5.27 -1.24 -6.79
CA SER A 187 5.88 -1.04 -5.47
C SER A 187 6.03 0.45 -5.20
N ILE A 188 6.05 0.84 -3.92
CA ILE A 188 6.38 2.22 -3.50
C ILE A 188 7.85 2.63 -3.76
N ASN A 189 8.71 1.69 -4.16
CA ASN A 189 10.12 1.91 -4.51
C ASN A 189 10.36 2.04 -6.01
#